data_AF-A0A7C3E8W4-F1
#
_entry.id   AF-A0A7C3E8W4-F1
#
_cell.length_a   1.000
_cell.length_b   1.000
_cell.length_c   1.000
_cell.angle_alpha   90.00
_cell.angle_beta   90.00
_cell.angle_gamma   90.00
#
_symmetry.space_group_name_H-M   'P 1'
#
loop_
_entity.id
_entity.type
_entity.pdbx_description
1 polymer ?
#
loop_
_entity_poly.entity_id
_entity_poly.type
_entity_poly.pdbx_seq_one_letter_code
_entity_poly.pdbx_strand_id
1 'polypeptide(L)'
;MKQLKDTPLRGAILQFLRDIYPEGAERRTIVSVFYQYHTYETIDPALGYLVDKEYAARKDVPHPYRAGDTISIYRITTKGIDLVDGIISDPAILVPRED
;
A
#
# COMPACT_ATOMS: atom_id res chain seq x y z
N MET A 1 13.76 -7.99 -10.85
CA MET A 1 12.50 -8.64 -11.30
C MET A 1 12.12 -9.92 -10.57
N LYS A 2 13.03 -10.61 -9.86
CA LYS A 2 12.73 -11.75 -8.98
C LYS A 2 12.20 -11.35 -7.59
N GLN A 3 12.47 -10.11 -7.16
CA GLN A 3 12.19 -9.59 -5.81
C GLN A 3 10.70 -9.58 -5.43
N LEU A 4 9.79 -9.09 -6.28
CA LEU A 4 8.38 -8.89 -5.88
C LEU A 4 7.62 -10.17 -5.55
N LYS A 5 7.97 -11.31 -6.16
CA LYS A 5 7.27 -12.59 -5.95
C LYS A 5 7.51 -13.16 -4.54
N ASP A 6 8.69 -12.91 -3.97
CA ASP A 6 9.09 -13.38 -2.64
C ASP A 6 9.02 -12.26 -1.58
N THR A 7 8.70 -11.03 -1.99
CA THR A 7 8.56 -9.89 -1.08
C THR A 7 7.22 -9.97 -0.35
N PRO A 8 7.21 -9.86 1.00
CA PRO A 8 5.97 -9.82 1.75
C PRO A 8 5.10 -8.62 1.35
N LEU A 9 3.91 -8.92 0.81
CA LEU A 9 3.02 -7.96 0.13
C LEU A 9 2.78 -6.65 0.89
N ARG A 10 2.59 -6.72 2.21
CA ARG A 10 2.35 -5.52 3.04
C ARG A 10 3.52 -4.54 3.01
N GLY A 11 4.74 -5.06 3.12
CA GLY A 11 5.95 -4.24 3.05
C GLY A 11 6.14 -3.67 1.65
N ALA A 12 5.88 -4.46 0.61
CA ALA A 12 5.94 -4.00 -0.78
C ALA A 12 4.94 -2.85 -1.06
N ILE A 13 3.70 -2.96 -0.56
CA ILE A 13 2.69 -1.90 -0.68
C ILE A 13 3.16 -0.64 0.05
N LEU A 14 3.68 -0.75 1.27
CA LEU A 14 4.19 0.40 2.01
C LEU A 14 5.37 1.06 1.31
N GLN A 15 6.32 0.28 0.79
CA GLN A 15 7.43 0.83 0.01
C GLN A 15 6.92 1.56 -1.23
N PHE A 16 6.00 0.96 -1.99
CA PHE A 16 5.39 1.63 -3.14
C PHE A 16 4.72 2.96 -2.75
N LEU A 17 3.96 2.99 -1.64
CA LEU A 17 3.32 4.23 -1.17
C LEU A 17 4.34 5.26 -0.64
N ARG A 18 5.49 4.81 -0.12
CA ARG A 18 6.62 5.64 0.29
C ARG A 18 7.27 6.32 -0.91
N ASP A 19 7.47 5.57 -2.00
CA ASP A 19 8.15 6.05 -3.20
C ASP A 19 7.35 7.16 -3.92
N ILE A 20 6.03 7.17 -3.73
CA ILE A 20 5.13 8.20 -4.29
C ILE A 20 4.64 9.21 -3.25
N TYR A 21 5.21 9.24 -2.04
CA TYR A 21 4.85 10.24 -1.04
C TYR A 21 5.37 11.64 -1.48
N PRO A 22 4.60 12.74 -1.29
CA PRO A 22 3.38 12.89 -0.48
C PRO A 22 2.05 12.57 -1.17
N GLU A 23 2.09 12.14 -2.43
CA GLU A 23 0.91 11.70 -3.17
C GLU A 23 0.40 10.35 -2.65
N GLY A 24 -0.66 9.84 -3.28
CA GLY A 24 -1.22 8.53 -3.01
C GLY A 24 -1.65 7.86 -4.31
N ALA A 25 -2.02 6.60 -4.21
CA ALA A 25 -2.49 5.83 -5.35
C ALA A 25 -3.95 5.43 -5.19
N GLU A 26 -4.68 5.43 -6.30
CA GLU A 26 -5.99 4.80 -6.35
C GLU A 26 -5.86 3.30 -6.07
N ARG A 27 -6.84 2.73 -5.38
CA ARG A 27 -6.95 1.30 -5.12
C ARG A 27 -6.71 0.44 -6.37
N ARG A 28 -7.31 0.81 -7.52
CA ARG A 28 -7.14 0.05 -8.76
C ARG A 28 -5.70 0.07 -9.24
N THR A 29 -5.02 1.21 -9.16
CA THR A 29 -3.60 1.33 -9.48
C THR A 29 -2.76 0.40 -8.62
N ILE A 30 -2.99 0.38 -7.30
CA ILE A 30 -2.28 -0.52 -6.39
C ILE A 30 -2.54 -1.98 -6.77
N VAL A 31 -3.80 -2.36 -6.96
CA VAL A 31 -4.17 -3.72 -7.38
C VAL A 31 -3.44 -4.07 -8.69
N SER A 32 -3.48 -3.22 -9.71
CA SER A 32 -2.81 -3.48 -11.00
C SER A 32 -1.31 -3.68 -10.88
N VAL A 33 -0.62 -2.95 -10.00
CA VAL A 33 0.82 -3.09 -9.75
C VAL A 33 1.14 -4.47 -9.15
N PHE A 34 0.35 -4.93 -8.17
CA PHE A 34 0.65 -6.16 -7.43
C PHE A 34 -0.04 -7.41 -7.98
N TYR A 35 -1.03 -7.27 -8.88
CA TYR A 35 -1.82 -8.39 -9.41
C TYR A 35 -0.99 -9.41 -10.20
N GLN A 36 0.15 -9.00 -10.75
CA GLN A 36 1.07 -9.91 -11.46
C GLN A 36 1.70 -10.97 -10.54
N TYR A 37 1.69 -10.73 -9.22
CA TYR A 37 2.35 -11.57 -8.21
C TYR A 37 1.40 -12.05 -7.11
N HIS A 38 0.28 -11.35 -6.93
CA HIS A 38 -0.67 -11.57 -5.85
C HIS A 38 -2.11 -11.54 -6.37
N THR A 39 -3.02 -12.24 -5.69
CA THR A 39 -4.44 -12.20 -6.08
C THR A 39 -5.15 -11.02 -5.43
N TYR A 40 -6.28 -10.62 -5.99
CA TYR A 40 -7.11 -9.56 -5.45
C TYR A 40 -7.51 -9.83 -3.98
N GLU A 41 -7.84 -11.08 -3.66
CA GLU A 41 -8.23 -11.56 -2.33
C GLU A 41 -7.09 -11.47 -1.30
N THR A 42 -5.86 -11.23 -1.74
CA THR A 42 -4.70 -11.02 -0.86
C THR A 42 -4.32 -9.54 -0.76
N ILE A 43 -4.45 -8.78 -1.85
CA ILE A 43 -4.11 -7.34 -1.90
C ILE A 43 -5.09 -6.52 -1.07
N ASP A 44 -6.39 -6.77 -1.18
CA ASP A 44 -7.39 -5.96 -0.48
C ASP A 44 -7.32 -6.10 1.05
N PRO A 45 -7.22 -7.31 1.62
CA PRO A 45 -7.00 -7.46 3.06
C PRO A 45 -5.67 -6.88 3.52
N ALA A 46 -4.62 -6.90 2.68
CA ALA A 46 -3.35 -6.25 3.02
C ALA A 46 -3.52 -4.74 3.14
N LEU A 47 -4.25 -4.09 2.21
CA LEU A 47 -4.58 -2.67 2.31
C LEU A 47 -5.44 -2.36 3.54
N GLY A 48 -6.43 -3.19 3.83
CA GLY A 48 -7.24 -3.07 5.05
C GLY A 48 -6.39 -3.10 6.31
N TYR A 49 -5.50 -4.09 6.43
CA TYR A 49 -4.58 -4.21 7.56
C TYR A 49 -3.68 -2.97 7.73
N LEU A 50 -3.12 -2.46 6.63
CA LEU A 50 -2.25 -1.28 6.68
C LEU A 50 -3.02 -0.03 7.13
N VAL A 51 -4.30 0.09 6.77
CA VAL A 51 -5.17 1.17 7.24
C VAL A 51 -5.53 0.99 8.71
N ASP A 52 -5.93 -0.21 9.13
CA ASP A 52 -6.31 -0.50 10.53
C ASP A 52 -5.14 -0.28 11.50
N LYS A 53 -3.91 -0.51 11.03
CA LYS A 53 -2.67 -0.23 11.78
C LYS A 53 -2.20 1.21 11.69
N GLU A 54 -2.87 2.04 10.90
CA GLU A 54 -2.52 3.44 10.63
C GLU A 54 -1.16 3.60 9.93
N TYR A 55 -0.66 2.56 9.25
CA TYR A 55 0.54 2.67 8.40
C TYR A 55 0.20 3.28 7.03
N ALA A 56 -1.05 3.14 6.59
CA ALA A 56 -1.61 3.85 5.45
C ALA A 56 -2.93 4.54 5.85
N ALA A 57 -3.31 5.58 5.12
CA ALA A 57 -4.61 6.22 5.24
C ALA A 57 -5.40 5.99 3.95
N ARG A 58 -6.70 5.68 4.09
CA ARG A 58 -7.66 5.62 2.99
C ARG A 58 -8.51 6.88 2.98
N LYS A 59 -8.67 7.49 1.81
CA LYS A 59 -9.63 8.57 1.56
C LYS A 59 -10.50 8.22 0.37
N ASP A 60 -11.81 8.21 0.58
CA ASP A 60 -12.76 8.05 -0.51
C ASP A 60 -13.09 9.43 -1.11
N VAL A 61 -13.00 9.54 -2.43
CA VAL A 61 -13.26 10.78 -3.18
C VAL A 61 -14.19 10.49 -4.36
N PRO A 62 -14.96 11.47 -4.85
CA PRO A 62 -15.76 11.29 -6.06
C PRO A 62 -14.89 10.87 -7.25
N HIS A 63 -15.39 9.95 -8.07
CA HIS A 63 -14.72 9.57 -9.30
C HIS A 63 -14.67 10.79 -10.25
N PRO A 64 -13.51 11.13 -10.84
CA PRO A 64 -13.36 12.35 -11.64
C PRO A 64 -14.19 12.42 -12.92
N TYR A 65 -14.80 11.31 -13.33
CA TYR A 65 -15.46 11.15 -14.64
C TYR A 65 -16.80 10.41 -14.57
N ARG A 66 -17.09 9.70 -13.47
CA ARG A 66 -18.32 8.92 -13.29
C ARG A 66 -19.10 9.52 -12.13
N ALA A 67 -20.11 10.33 -12.46
CA ALA A 67 -20.93 10.96 -11.44
C ALA A 67 -21.63 9.90 -10.59
N GLY A 68 -21.58 10.08 -9.26
CA GLY A 68 -22.15 9.13 -8.29
C GLY A 68 -21.21 8.01 -7.85
N ASP A 69 -20.12 7.76 -8.58
CA ASP A 69 -19.10 6.78 -8.18
C ASP A 69 -18.08 7.41 -7.24
N THR A 70 -17.49 6.58 -6.37
CA THR A 70 -16.35 6.95 -5.52
C THR A 70 -15.13 6.09 -5.87
N ILE A 71 -13.94 6.65 -5.64
CA ILE A 71 -12.67 5.94 -5.68
C ILE A 71 -11.96 6.08 -4.34
N SER A 72 -11.22 5.05 -3.94
CA SER A 72 -10.41 5.06 -2.73
C SER A 72 -8.96 5.38 -3.07
N ILE A 73 -8.43 6.44 -2.48
CA ILE A 73 -7.02 6.83 -2.54
C ILE A 73 -6.33 6.37 -1.26
N TYR A 74 -5.19 5.69 -1.40
CA TYR A 74 -4.35 5.26 -0.29
C TYR A 74 -3.05 6.06 -0.28
N ARG A 75 -2.64 6.50 0.90
CA ARG A 75 -1.38 7.23 1.14
C ARG A 75 -0.66 6.69 2.36
N ILE A 76 0.66 6.60 2.33
CA ILE A 76 1.44 6.25 3.53
C ILE A 76 1.31 7.34 4.61
N THR A 77 1.23 6.93 5.88
CA THR A 77 1.24 7.87 7.02
C THR A 77 2.66 8.10 7.51
N THR A 78 2.85 9.06 8.43
CA THR A 78 4.14 9.20 9.14
C THR A 78 4.52 7.91 9.88
N LYS A 79 3.57 7.25 10.52
CA LYS A 79 3.78 5.96 11.19
C LYS A 79 4.21 4.86 10.20
N GLY A 80 3.63 4.85 9.00
CA GLY A 80 4.05 3.94 7.93
C GLY A 80 5.47 4.24 7.44
N ILE A 81 5.83 5.52 7.32
CA ILE A 81 7.20 5.96 7.00
C ILE A 81 8.17 5.48 8.09
N ASP A 82 7.85 5.70 9.37
CA ASP A 82 8.68 5.25 10.49
C ASP A 82 8.90 3.74 10.48
N LEU A 83 7.90 2.96 10.05
CA LEU A 83 8.01 1.51 9.91
C LEU A 83 8.94 1.12 8.74
N VAL A 84 8.81 1.80 7.60
CA VAL A 84 9.67 1.57 6.43
C VAL A 84 11.13 1.94 6.75
N ASP A 85 11.34 3.08 7.40
CA ASP A 85 12.65 3.59 7.79
C ASP A 85 13.27 2.78 8.96
N GLY A 86 12.51 1.84 9.55
CA GLY A 86 12.98 0.94 10.63
C GLY A 86 13.06 1.61 12.01
N ILE A 87 12.44 2.77 12.17
CA ILE A 87 12.31 3.48 13.46
C ILE A 87 11.37 2.70 14.39
N ILE A 88 10.30 2.14 13.83
CA ILE A 88 9.41 1.20 14.51
C ILE A 88 9.41 -0.15 13.78
N SER A 89 8.95 -1.20 14.46
CA SER A 89 8.91 -2.56 13.90
C SER A 89 7.54 -3.20 14.10
N ASP A 90 7.08 -3.94 13.10
CA ASP A 90 5.88 -4.78 13.18
C ASP A 90 6.24 -6.18 12.67
N PRO A 91 6.18 -7.24 13.50
CA PRO A 91 6.52 -8.60 13.09
C PRO A 91 5.67 -9.13 11.93
N ALA A 92 4.49 -8.54 11.69
CA ALA A 92 3.60 -8.93 10.61
C ALA A 92 3.89 -8.21 9.28
N ILE A 93 4.92 -7.35 9.25
CA ILE A 93 5.34 -6.58 8.08
C ILE A 93 6.87 -6.69 7.92
N LEU A 94 7.27 -7.34 6.83
CA LEU A 94 8.65 -7.39 6.38
C LEU A 94 8.79 -6.40 5.23
N VAL A 95 9.49 -5.30 5.47
CA VAL A 95 9.78 -4.28 4.45
C VAL A 95 11.01 -4.72 3.66
N PRO A 96 10.93 -4.83 2.32
CA PRO A 96 12.10 -5.12 1.50
C PRO A 96 13.13 -3.99 1.69
N ARG A 97 14.34 -4.34 2.12
CA ARG A 97 15.49 -3.42 2.15
C ARG A 97 16.30 -3.66 0.88
N GLU A 98 16.70 -2.60 0.21
CA GLU A 98 17.80 -2.69 -0.75
C GLU A 98 19.10 -2.74 0.07
N ASP A 99 19.86 -3.82 -0.08
CA ASP A 99 21.24 -3.93 0.41
C ASP A 99 22.20 -3.14 -0.49
#